data_AF-A0A944DXC3-F1
#
_entry.id   AF-A0A944DXC3-F1
#
_cell.length_a   1.000
_cell.length_b   1.000
_cell.length_c   1.000
_cell.angle_alpha   90.00
_cell.angle_beta   90.00
_cell.angle_gamma   90.00
#
_symmetry.space_group_name_H-M   'P 1'
#
loop_
_entity.id
_entity.type
_entity.pdbx_description
1 polymer ?
#
loop_
_entity_poly.entity_id
_entity_poly.type
_entity_poly.pdbx_seq_one_letter_code
_entity_poly.pdbx_strand_id
1 'polypeptide(L)' 'MKLADVLDELGMSRAAFYRMRARGQSPKCLKLPNGQLRFRRADFEKWLNDLEEEPTC' A
#
# COMPACT_ATOMS: atom_id res chain seq x y z
N MET A 1 1.48 -6.17 -8.43
CA MET A 1 0.27 -6.51 -7.64
C MET A 1 -0.84 -5.52 -7.96
N LYS A 2 -2.10 -5.99 -7.99
CA LYS A 2 -3.30 -5.15 -8.11
C LYS A 2 -3.62 -4.56 -6.74
N LEU A 3 -4.49 -3.55 -6.70
CA LEU A 3 -5.00 -3.02 -5.44
C LEU A 3 -5.64 -4.12 -4.57
N ALA A 4 -6.35 -5.08 -5.18
CA ALA A 4 -6.98 -6.18 -4.45
C ALA A 4 -5.96 -7.01 -3.66
N ASP A 5 -4.87 -7.42 -4.29
CA ASP A 5 -3.81 -8.21 -3.63
C ASP A 5 -3.22 -7.46 -2.43
N VAL A 6 -2.99 -6.14 -2.56
CA VAL A 6 -2.47 -5.31 -1.45
C VAL A 6 -3.47 -5.21 -0.30
N LEU A 7 -4.76 -5.12 -0.59
CA LEU A 7 -5.79 -5.07 0.44
C LEU A 7 -5.92 -6.40 1.18
N ASP A 8 -5.76 -7.51 0.46
CA ASP A 8 -5.77 -8.86 1.02
C ASP A 8 -4.56 -9.08 1.94
N GLU A 9 -3.35 -8.71 1.49
CA GLU A 9 -2.12 -8.80 2.30
C GLU A 9 -2.18 -7.92 3.57
N LEU A 10 -2.77 -6.73 3.49
CA LEU A 10 -2.93 -5.84 4.63
C LEU A 10 -4.14 -6.19 5.53
N GLY A 11 -5.00 -7.12 5.10
CA GLY A 11 -6.24 -7.44 5.81
C GLY A 11 -7.18 -6.25 5.99
N MET A 12 -7.13 -5.26 5.07
CA MET A 12 -7.83 -3.99 5.24
C MET A 12 -8.86 -3.72 4.13
N SER A 13 -9.95 -3.04 4.49
CA SER A 13 -10.94 -2.64 3.49
C SER A 13 -10.42 -1.55 2.54
N ARG A 14 -10.93 -1.56 1.29
CA ARG A 14 -10.60 -0.54 0.28
C ARG A 14 -10.83 0.90 0.76
N ALA A 15 -11.87 1.13 1.55
CA ALA A 15 -12.17 2.43 2.13
C ALA A 15 -11.09 2.87 3.14
N ALA A 16 -10.62 1.95 3.99
CA ALA A 16 -9.52 2.22 4.92
C ALA A 16 -8.24 2.58 4.16
N PHE A 17 -7.94 1.86 3.06
CA PHE A 17 -6.78 2.16 2.21
C PHE A 17 -6.85 3.56 1.60
N TYR A 18 -8.02 3.96 1.07
CA TYR A 18 -8.18 5.32 0.54
C TYR A 18 -8.05 6.40 1.62
N ARG A 19 -8.50 6.13 2.86
CA ARG A 19 -8.27 7.05 3.99
C ARG A 19 -6.78 7.19 4.32
N MET A 20 -6.03 6.09 4.37
CA MET A 20 -4.56 6.13 4.54
C MET A 20 -3.87 6.86 3.39
N ARG A 21 -4.28 6.59 2.15
CA ARG A 21 -3.76 7.28 0.97
C ARG A 21 -4.04 8.79 1.01
N ALA A 22 -5.21 9.21 1.46
CA ALA A 22 -5.53 10.62 1.64
C ALA A 22 -4.64 11.29 2.70
N ARG A 23 -4.16 10.53 3.69
CA ARG A 23 -3.19 10.97 4.71
C ARG A 23 -1.74 10.89 4.24
N GLY A 24 -1.47 10.43 3.01
CA GLY A 24 -0.11 10.22 2.49
C GLY A 24 0.58 8.95 2.99
N GLN A 25 -0.12 8.10 3.74
CA GLN A 25 0.41 6.87 4.32
C GLN A 25 0.15 5.66 3.41
N SER A 26 0.41 5.78 2.11
CA SER A 26 0.20 4.68 1.16
C SER A 26 1.47 4.34 0.40
N PRO A 27 1.66 3.06 0.04
CA PRO A 27 2.77 2.65 -0.82
C PRO A 27 2.68 3.33 -2.19
N LYS A 28 3.82 3.42 -2.88
CA LYS A 28 3.87 4.03 -4.22
C LYS A 28 2.97 3.26 -5.18
N CYS A 29 1.99 3.96 -5.75
CA CYS A 29 1.05 3.41 -6.70
C CYS A 29 1.25 4.03 -8.08
N LEU A 30 1.27 3.19 -9.12
CA LEU A 30 1.29 3.60 -10.51
C LEU A 30 -0.15 3.65 -11.02
N LYS A 31 -0.58 4.82 -11.49
CA LYS A 31 -1.87 4.96 -12.20
C LYS A 31 -1.63 4.65 -13.66
N LEU A 32 -2.22 3.56 -14.15
CA LEU A 32 -2.18 3.23 -15.58
C LEU A 32 -3.16 4.12 -16.36
N PRO A 33 -2.96 4.28 -17.68
CA PRO A 33 -3.88 5.01 -18.54
C PRO A 33 -5.29 4.41 -18.57
N ASN A 34 -5.43 3.12 -18.24
CA ASN A 34 -6.72 2.44 -18.10
C ASN A 34 -7.44 2.73 -16.75
N GLY A 35 -6.91 3.62 -15.91
CA GLY A 35 -7.46 3.97 -14.61
C GLY A 35 -7.19 2.97 -13.49
N GLN A 36 -6.49 1.86 -13.76
CA GLN A 36 -6.14 0.88 -12.75
C GLN A 36 -4.91 1.33 -11.95
N LEU A 37 -4.89 0.97 -10.67
CA LEU A 37 -3.74 1.16 -9.79
C LEU A 37 -2.91 -0.12 -9.76
N ARG A 38 -1.61 0.04 -10.03
CA ARG A 38 -0.62 -1.03 -9.97
C ARG A 38 0.40 -0.72 -8.88
N PHE A 39 0.70 -1.74 -8.09
CA PHE A 39 1.71 -1.68 -7.03
C PHE A 39 2.85 -2.60 -7.43
N ARG A 40 4.09 -2.12 -7.33
CA ARG A 40 5.26 -3.00 -7.41
C ARG A 40 5.47 -3.65 -6.05
N ARG A 41 5.86 -4.92 -6.05
CA ARG A 41 6.09 -5.65 -4.80
C ARG A 41 7.23 -5.02 -3.99
N ALA A 42 8.33 -4.65 -4.65
CA ALA A 42 9.43 -3.92 -4.00
C ALA A 42 9.02 -2.57 -3.39
N ASP A 43 8.12 -1.80 -4.04
CA ASP A 43 7.63 -0.53 -3.48
C ASP A 43 6.73 -0.76 -2.26
N PHE A 44 5.99 -1.87 -2.23
CA PHE A 44 5.14 -2.27 -1.11
C PHE A 44 5.96 -2.79 0.07
N GLU A 45 6.90 -3.70 -0.18
CA GLU A 45 7.83 -4.24 0.84
C GLU A 45 8.69 -3.12 1.44
N LYS A 46 9.19 -2.20 0.61
CA LYS A 46 9.92 -1.03 1.11
C LYS A 46 9.07 -0.18 2.06
N TRP A 47 7.81 0.06 1.69
CA TRP A 47 6.89 0.82 2.53
C TRP A 47 6.56 0.10 3.84
N LEU A 48 6.44 -1.23 3.83
CA LEU A 48 6.29 -2.02 5.05
C LEU A 48 7.52 -1.91 5.95
N ASN A 49 8.73 -2.01 5.37
CA ASN A 49 9.98 -1.84 6.12
C ASN A 49 10.11 -0.42 6.69
N ASP A 50 9.66 0.61 5.97
CA ASP A 50 9.67 1.99 6.46
C ASP A 50 8.67 2.19 7.63
N LEU A 51 7.66 1.33 7.76
CA LEU A 51 6.68 1.31 8.85
C LEU A 51 7.00 0.30 9.96
N GLU A 52 7.99 -0.56 9.74
CA GLU A 52 8.44 -1.53 10.73
C GLU A 52 9.12 -0.74 11.86
N GLU A 53 8.36 -0.48 12.93
CA GLU A 53 8.92 0.05 14.16
C GLU A 53 9.86 -1.01 14.72
N GLU A 54 11.14 -0.65 14.90
CA GLU A 54 12.07 -1.52 15.64
C GLU A 54 11.43 -1.82 16.99
N PRO A 55 11.30 -3.12 17.36
CA PRO A 55 10.81 -3.47 18.68
C PRO A 55 11.77 -2.85 19.69
N THR A 56 11.37 -1.74 20.27
CA THR A 56 12.16 -1.04 21.28
C THR A 56 12.18 -1.94 22.51
N CYS A 57 13.41 -2.36 22.88
CA CYS A 57 13.71 -3.15 24.06
C CYS A 57 13.27 -2.48 25.37
#